data_AF-A0A5B9YC64-F1
#
_entry.id   AF-A0A5B9YC64-F1
#
_cell.length_a   1.000
_cell.length_b   1.000
_cell.length_c   1.000
_cell.angle_alpha   90.00
_cell.angle_beta   90.00
_cell.angle_gamma   90.00
#
_symmetry.space_group_name_H-M   'P 1'
#
loop_
_entity.id
_entity.type
_entity.pdbx_description
1 polymer ?
#
loop_
_entity_poly.entity_id
_entity_poly.type
_entity_poly.pdbx_seq_one_letter_code
_entity_poly.pdbx_strand_id
1 'polypeptide(L)'
;MKRKVTISLTVITALVVIYLVISSFIQRTDVFLGEYTVADDGTQIDMEVGVASSMGYIGRYSTKQDRSCLYLTFYSSNRGRNTPSGGNRITMNLFPECDAIYFNRSGGKFQMMLQKNSETNEWERVLH
;
A
#
# COMPACT_ATOMS: atom_id res chain seq x y z
N MET A 1 3.02 43.76 -18.16
CA MET A 1 2.24 42.50 -18.26
C MET A 1 3.11 41.24 -18.24
N LYS A 2 4.15 41.12 -19.10
CA LYS A 2 5.03 39.93 -19.18
C LYS A 2 5.58 39.44 -17.82
N ARG A 3 6.13 40.34 -17.00
CA ARG A 3 6.66 40.00 -15.65
C ARG A 3 5.60 39.47 -14.69
N LYS A 4 4.37 40.01 -14.73
CA LYS A 4 3.25 39.53 -13.91
C LYS A 4 2.78 38.14 -14.36
N VAL A 5 2.78 37.89 -15.67
CA VAL A 5 2.44 36.58 -16.25
C VAL A 5 3.51 35.54 -15.90
N THR A 6 4.80 35.86 -16.02
CA THR A 6 5.89 34.96 -15.63
C THR A 6 5.81 34.62 -14.14
N ILE A 7 5.62 35.61 -13.26
CA ILE A 7 5.47 35.36 -11.82
C ILE A 7 4.27 34.46 -11.55
N SER A 8 3.12 34.74 -12.17
CA SER A 8 1.91 33.91 -12.01
C SER A 8 2.15 32.47 -12.46
N LEU A 9 2.83 32.26 -13.59
CA LEU A 9 3.12 30.93 -14.11
C LEU A 9 4.09 30.16 -13.20
N THR A 10 5.11 30.84 -12.66
CA THR A 10 6.03 30.27 -11.69
C THR A 10 5.32 29.83 -10.41
N VAL A 11 4.41 30.68 -9.88
CA VAL A 11 3.63 30.35 -8.68
C VAL A 11 2.72 29.14 -8.91
N ILE A 12 1.99 29.10 -10.03
CA ILE A 12 1.12 27.96 -10.37
C ILE A 12 1.94 26.68 -10.51
N THR A 13 3.07 26.74 -11.22
CA THR A 13 3.96 25.57 -11.37
C THR A 13 4.47 25.08 -10.03
N ALA A 14 4.89 25.99 -9.14
CA ALA A 14 5.34 25.64 -7.80
C ALA A 14 4.23 24.96 -6.98
N LEU A 15 3.00 25.48 -7.01
CA LEU A 15 1.86 24.87 -6.33
C LEU A 15 1.55 23.46 -6.85
N VAL A 16 1.62 23.26 -8.17
CA VAL A 16 1.43 21.93 -8.78
C VAL A 16 2.51 20.96 -8.31
N VAL A 17 3.79 21.38 -8.29
CA VAL A 17 4.88 20.53 -7.81
C VAL A 17 4.69 20.17 -6.33
N ILE A 18 4.33 21.14 -5.49
CA ILE A 18 4.06 20.91 -4.06
C ILE A 18 2.90 19.93 -3.87
N TYR A 19 1.79 20.12 -4.59
CA TYR A 19 0.65 19.21 -4.54
C TYR A 19 1.04 17.79 -4.93
N LEU A 20 1.82 17.64 -5.99
CA LEU A 20 2.31 16.33 -6.42
C LEU A 20 3.20 15.68 -5.34
N VAL A 21 4.08 16.43 -4.69
CA VAL A 21 4.92 15.85 -3.63
C VAL A 21 4.07 15.43 -2.42
N ILE A 22 3.19 16.31 -1.91
CA ILE A 22 2.40 16.04 -0.69
C ILE A 22 1.43 14.87 -0.90
N SER A 23 0.80 14.79 -2.07
CA SER A 23 -0.16 13.72 -2.38
C SER A 23 0.46 12.32 -2.33
N SER A 24 1.77 12.16 -2.54
CA SER A 24 2.47 10.87 -2.38
C SER A 24 2.63 10.42 -0.91
N PHE A 25 2.36 11.30 0.06
CA PHE A 25 2.46 11.01 1.50
C PHE A 25 1.11 10.71 2.16
N ILE A 26 0.00 10.80 1.42
CA ILE A 26 -1.33 10.51 1.96
C ILE A 26 -1.48 8.99 2.12
N GLN A 27 -1.87 8.54 3.31
CA GLN A 27 -2.11 7.13 3.58
C GLN A 27 -3.38 6.64 2.88
N ARG A 28 -3.35 5.40 2.40
CA ARG A 28 -4.50 4.70 1.81
C ARG A 28 -5.05 3.72 2.82
N THR A 29 -6.28 3.93 3.24
CA THR A 29 -6.98 3.08 4.21
C THR A 29 -8.02 2.17 3.55
N ASP A 30 -8.13 2.27 2.23
CA ASP A 30 -9.09 1.59 1.34
C ASP A 30 -8.42 0.49 0.50
N VAL A 31 -7.24 0.04 0.92
CA VAL A 31 -6.51 -1.05 0.25
C VAL A 31 -7.09 -2.39 0.66
N PHE A 32 -7.42 -3.22 -0.33
CA PHE A 32 -7.88 -4.59 -0.13
C PHE A 32 -6.85 -5.60 -0.64
N LEU A 33 -6.86 -6.78 -0.04
CA LEU A 33 -6.06 -7.92 -0.46
C LEU A 33 -6.83 -8.71 -1.51
N GLY A 34 -6.25 -8.83 -2.71
CA GLY A 34 -6.64 -9.79 -3.74
C GLY A 34 -5.89 -11.11 -3.54
N GLU A 35 -5.50 -11.76 -4.62
CA GLU A 35 -4.77 -13.03 -4.56
C GLU A 35 -3.39 -12.90 -3.92
N TYR A 36 -2.90 -13.98 -3.32
CA TYR A 36 -1.55 -14.04 -2.76
C TYR A 36 -0.90 -15.38 -3.06
N THR A 37 0.43 -15.40 -3.05
CA THR A 37 1.23 -16.61 -3.23
C THR A 37 2.42 -16.53 -2.30
N VAL A 38 2.69 -17.61 -1.59
CA VAL A 38 3.84 -17.73 -0.69
C VAL A 38 4.91 -18.49 -1.45
N ALA A 39 6.16 -18.05 -1.36
CA ALA A 39 7.29 -18.78 -1.95
C ALA A 39 7.42 -20.16 -1.30
N ASP A 40 7.95 -21.13 -2.04
CA ASP A 40 8.11 -22.52 -1.58
C ASP A 40 8.96 -22.63 -0.30
N ASP A 41 9.87 -21.67 -0.09
CA ASP A 41 10.72 -21.60 1.11
C ASP A 41 10.04 -20.91 2.32
N GLY A 42 8.82 -20.38 2.14
CA GLY A 42 8.06 -19.68 3.17
C GLY A 42 8.61 -18.32 3.60
N THR A 43 9.67 -17.82 2.95
CA THR A 43 10.37 -16.58 3.34
C THR A 43 9.83 -15.34 2.66
N GLN A 44 8.97 -15.51 1.65
CA GLN A 44 8.46 -14.42 0.83
C GLN A 44 6.99 -14.64 0.53
N ILE A 45 6.25 -13.54 0.47
CA ILE A 45 4.86 -13.53 0.04
C ILE A 45 4.64 -12.45 -1.00
N ASP A 46 4.01 -12.85 -2.09
CA ASP A 46 3.50 -12.00 -3.15
C ASP A 46 2.02 -11.78 -2.90
N MET A 47 1.59 -10.52 -2.89
CA MET A 47 0.20 -10.13 -2.71
C MET A 47 -0.23 -9.20 -3.84
N GLU A 48 -1.35 -9.51 -4.47
CA GLU A 48 -2.09 -8.55 -5.26
C GLU A 48 -2.89 -7.65 -4.32
N VAL A 49 -2.63 -6.35 -4.39
CA VAL A 49 -3.35 -5.35 -3.60
C VAL A 49 -4.08 -4.38 -4.51
N GLY A 50 -5.33 -4.09 -4.19
CA GLY A 50 -6.15 -3.14 -4.93
C GLY A 50 -6.64 -2.01 -4.03
N VAL A 51 -7.22 -0.98 -4.63
CA VAL A 51 -7.86 0.13 -3.93
C VAL A 51 -9.32 0.23 -4.32
N ALA A 52 -10.20 0.39 -3.33
CA ALA A 52 -11.63 0.43 -3.57
C ALA A 52 -12.08 1.75 -4.23
N SER A 53 -11.36 2.86 -4.03
CA SER A 53 -11.72 4.14 -4.65
C SER A 53 -11.45 4.13 -6.16
N SER A 54 -12.30 4.79 -6.95
CA SER A 54 -12.09 5.02 -8.39
C SER A 54 -10.91 5.95 -8.71
N MET A 55 -10.37 6.67 -7.72
CA MET A 55 -9.33 7.68 -7.91
C MET A 55 -8.09 7.38 -7.06
N GLY A 56 -7.06 6.87 -7.72
CA GLY A 56 -5.69 6.88 -7.20
C GLY A 56 -5.01 5.52 -7.19
N TYR A 57 -3.69 5.54 -7.16
CA TYR A 57 -2.84 4.35 -7.24
C TYR A 57 -2.20 4.08 -5.87
N ILE A 58 -1.81 2.83 -5.62
CA ILE A 58 -0.87 2.52 -4.54
C ILE A 58 0.53 2.91 -5.04
N GLY A 59 1.18 3.82 -4.34
CA GLY A 59 2.49 4.35 -4.70
C GLY A 59 3.65 3.64 -4.05
N ARG A 60 3.61 3.67 -2.72
CA ARG A 60 4.59 3.05 -1.84
C ARG A 60 3.85 2.41 -0.69
N TYR A 61 4.53 1.50 -0.01
CA TYR A 61 4.09 0.97 1.26
C TYR A 61 5.25 1.02 2.24
N SER A 62 4.95 1.04 3.53
CA SER A 62 5.92 0.84 4.60
C SER A 62 5.50 -0.33 5.45
N THR A 63 6.46 -1.15 5.85
CA THR A 63 6.26 -2.25 6.79
C THR A 63 6.70 -1.84 8.18
N LYS A 64 5.99 -2.31 9.19
CA LYS A 64 6.41 -2.27 10.59
C LYS A 64 6.22 -3.67 11.16
N GLN A 65 7.30 -4.26 11.66
CA GLN A 65 7.23 -5.50 12.40
C GLN A 65 6.99 -5.19 13.88
N ASP A 66 6.05 -5.91 14.49
CA ASP A 66 5.86 -5.90 15.94
C ASP A 66 5.54 -7.33 16.39
N ARG A 67 6.46 -7.92 17.17
CA ARG A 67 6.42 -9.34 17.57
C ARG A 67 6.30 -10.26 16.33
N SER A 68 5.26 -11.11 16.31
CA SER A 68 4.91 -12.02 15.22
C SER A 68 3.97 -11.41 14.17
N CYS A 69 3.74 -10.09 14.23
CA CYS A 69 2.79 -9.41 13.35
C CYS A 69 3.52 -8.42 12.42
N LEU A 70 3.09 -8.39 11.17
CA LEU A 70 3.59 -7.46 10.16
C LEU A 70 2.49 -6.47 9.76
N TYR A 71 2.78 -5.18 9.92
CA TYR A 71 1.84 -4.09 9.66
C TYR A 71 2.24 -3.33 8.41
N LEU A 72 1.37 -3.30 7.41
CA LEU A 72 1.56 -2.57 6.17
C LEU A 72 0.76 -1.28 6.20
N THR A 73 1.45 -0.17 5.92
CA THR A 73 0.81 1.13 5.65
C THR A 73 1.02 1.49 4.19
N PHE A 74 -0.07 1.68 3.47
CA PHE A 74 -0.05 2.05 2.06
C PHE A 74 -0.17 3.56 1.89
N TYR A 75 0.45 4.09 0.84
CA TYR A 75 0.38 5.51 0.49
C TYR A 75 -0.04 5.68 -0.96
N SER A 76 -0.74 6.77 -1.24
CA SER A 76 -1.12 7.13 -2.60
C SER A 76 0.09 7.41 -3.47
N SER A 77 -0.08 7.21 -4.76
CA SER A 77 0.74 7.86 -5.77
C SER A 77 -0.12 8.58 -6.79
N ASN A 78 0.45 9.67 -7.25
CA ASN A 78 0.04 10.56 -8.32
C ASN A 78 0.77 10.22 -9.65
N ARG A 79 1.60 9.18 -9.64
CA ARG A 79 2.21 8.53 -10.81
C ARG A 79 2.07 7.02 -10.65
N GLY A 80 1.10 6.42 -11.32
CA GLY A 80 0.91 4.97 -11.32
C GLY A 80 0.10 4.52 -12.53
N ARG A 81 0.54 3.43 -13.17
CA ARG A 81 -0.33 2.59 -13.98
C ARG A 81 -1.04 1.67 -13.00
N ASN A 82 -2.35 1.55 -13.10
CA ASN A 82 -2.97 0.29 -12.70
C ASN A 82 -2.49 -0.70 -13.75
N THR A 83 -2.11 -1.91 -13.34
CA THR A 83 -2.19 -3.01 -14.29
C THR A 83 -3.65 -3.09 -14.79
N PRO A 84 -3.93 -3.62 -15.99
CA PRO A 84 -5.29 -3.67 -16.54
C PRO A 84 -6.33 -4.32 -15.59
N SER A 85 -5.90 -5.11 -14.59
CA SER A 85 -6.72 -5.74 -13.57
C SER A 85 -6.94 -4.91 -12.29
N GLY A 86 -6.40 -3.70 -12.17
CA GLY A 86 -6.62 -2.83 -11.01
C GLY A 86 -5.80 -3.18 -9.76
N GLY A 87 -5.00 -4.24 -9.80
CA GLY A 87 -4.10 -4.66 -8.72
C GLY A 87 -2.65 -4.23 -8.93
N ASN A 88 -1.97 -3.86 -7.84
CA ASN A 88 -0.51 -3.79 -7.79
C ASN A 88 0.00 -5.07 -7.10
N ARG A 89 0.94 -5.78 -7.74
CA ARG A 89 1.67 -6.85 -7.07
C ARG A 89 2.73 -6.25 -6.16
N ILE A 90 2.69 -6.63 -4.89
CA ILE A 90 3.74 -6.33 -3.93
C ILE A 90 4.36 -7.64 -3.47
N THR A 91 5.68 -7.62 -3.39
CA THR A 91 6.49 -8.74 -2.94
C THR A 91 7.18 -8.31 -1.65
N MET A 92 7.03 -9.10 -0.59
CA MET A 92 7.66 -8.77 0.69
C MET A 92 8.22 -10.01 1.37
N ASN A 93 9.29 -9.80 2.14
CA ASN A 93 9.90 -10.86 2.92
C ASN A 93 9.10 -11.07 4.20
N LEU A 94 8.84 -12.33 4.50
CA LEU A 94 8.32 -12.81 5.77
C LEU A 94 9.47 -13.06 6.72
N PHE A 95 9.28 -12.68 7.98
CA PHE A 95 10.21 -13.05 9.05
C PHE A 95 9.79 -14.42 9.60
N PRO A 96 10.72 -15.24 10.13
CA PRO A 96 10.42 -16.61 10.56
C PRO A 96 9.27 -16.74 11.56
N GLU A 97 9.16 -15.77 12.47
CA GLU A 97 8.13 -15.71 13.52
C GLU A 97 6.85 -14.99 13.07
N CYS A 98 6.67 -14.72 11.78
CA CYS A 98 5.52 -13.95 11.30
C CYS A 98 4.28 -14.84 11.15
N ASP A 99 3.25 -14.53 11.94
CA ASP A 99 1.99 -15.29 12.00
C ASP A 99 0.79 -14.49 11.48
N ALA A 100 0.93 -13.17 11.32
CA ALA A 100 -0.18 -12.33 10.88
C ALA A 100 0.28 -11.10 10.10
N ILE A 101 -0.49 -10.76 9.07
CA ILE A 101 -0.27 -9.59 8.23
C ILE A 101 -1.48 -8.67 8.34
N TYR A 102 -1.23 -7.39 8.61
CA TYR A 102 -2.26 -6.38 8.82
C TYR A 102 -2.12 -5.22 7.84
N PHE A 103 -3.23 -4.68 7.35
CA PHE A 103 -3.26 -3.46 6.55
C PHE A 103 -3.84 -2.30 7.35
N ASN A 104 -3.33 -1.10 7.11
CA ASN A 104 -3.83 0.12 7.74
C ASN A 104 -5.27 0.44 7.32
N ARG A 105 -6.03 0.99 8.27
CA ARG A 105 -7.42 1.40 8.16
C ARG A 105 -7.62 2.81 8.72
N SER A 106 -8.82 3.35 8.54
CA SER A 106 -9.17 4.67 9.03
C SER A 106 -9.01 4.78 10.55
N GLY A 107 -8.68 5.98 11.04
CA GLY A 107 -8.48 6.23 12.46
C GLY A 107 -7.21 5.59 13.05
N GLY A 108 -6.20 5.30 12.22
CA GLY A 108 -4.93 4.70 12.67
C GLY A 108 -5.02 3.23 13.08
N LYS A 109 -6.14 2.58 12.76
CA LYS A 109 -6.37 1.16 13.04
C LYS A 109 -5.69 0.28 12.01
N PHE A 110 -5.61 -1.00 12.34
CA PHE A 110 -5.12 -2.04 11.46
C PHE A 110 -6.10 -3.20 11.43
N GLN A 111 -6.27 -3.81 10.25
CA GLN A 111 -7.11 -4.97 10.05
C GLN A 111 -6.25 -6.13 9.57
N MET A 112 -6.44 -7.31 10.17
CA MET A 112 -5.72 -8.53 9.79
C MET A 112 -6.22 -9.01 8.43
N MET A 113 -5.33 -9.26 7.49
CA MET A 113 -5.69 -9.77 6.15
C MET A 113 -5.34 -11.23 5.98
N LEU A 114 -4.18 -11.61 6.53
CA LEU A 114 -3.68 -12.97 6.48
C LEU A 114 -3.26 -13.41 7.87
N GLN A 115 -3.53 -14.66 8.17
CA GLN A 115 -3.09 -15.34 9.38
C GLN A 115 -2.49 -16.68 9.00
N LYS A 116 -1.39 -17.03 9.65
CA LYS A 116 -0.77 -18.35 9.52
C LYS A 116 -1.50 -19.33 10.43
N ASN A 117 -1.94 -20.45 9.87
CA ASN A 117 -2.58 -21.52 10.61
C ASN A 117 -1.53 -22.26 11.44
N SER A 118 -1.75 -22.39 12.74
CA SER A 118 -0.80 -23.03 13.67
C SER A 118 -0.67 -24.55 13.47
N GLU A 119 -1.67 -25.19 12.87
CA GLU A 119 -1.70 -26.64 12.65
C GLU A 119 -1.07 -27.01 11.29
N THR A 120 -1.38 -26.25 10.24
CA THR A 120 -0.93 -26.57 8.87
C THR A 120 0.30 -25.77 8.44
N ASN A 121 0.66 -24.69 9.16
CA ASN A 121 1.65 -23.69 8.75
C ASN A 121 1.34 -22.95 7.45
N GLU A 122 0.11 -23.08 6.93
CA GLU A 122 -0.33 -22.40 5.73
C GLU A 122 -0.87 -21.00 6.05
N TRP A 123 -0.73 -20.07 5.11
CA TRP A 123 -1.31 -18.74 5.22
C TRP A 123 -2.76 -18.77 4.76
N GLU A 124 -3.66 -18.23 5.56
CA GLU A 124 -5.10 -18.17 5.31
C GLU A 124 -5.61 -16.73 5.30
N ARG A 125 -6.56 -16.44 4.40
CA ARG A 125 -7.26 -15.15 4.37
C ARG A 125 -8.29 -15.07 5.48
N VAL A 126 -8.21 -14.00 6.28
CA VAL A 126 -9.21 -13.71 7.30
C VAL A 126 -10.41 -13.03 6.65
N LEU A 127 -11.57 -13.70 6.67
CA LEU A 127 -12.84 -13.12 6.21
C LEU A 127 -13.41 -12.23 7.32
N HIS A 128 -13.83 -11.01 6.96
CA HIS A 128 -14.44 -10.02 7.87
C HIS A 128 -15.86 -9.69 7.44
#